data_AF-A0A961MEP6-F1
#
_entry.id   AF-A0A961MEP6-F1
#
_cell.length_a   1.000
_cell.length_b   1.000
_cell.length_c   1.000
_cell.angle_alpha   90.00
_cell.angle_beta   90.00
_cell.angle_gamma   90.00
#
_symmetry.space_group_name_H-M   'P 1'
#
loop_
_entity.id
_entity.type
_entity.pdbx_description
1 polymer ?
#
loop_
_entity_poly.entity_id
_entity_poly.type
_entity_poly.pdbx_seq_one_letter_code
_entity_poly.pdbx_strand_id
1 'polypeptide(L)' 'FVVLPIRFRSQEDEGEVVPGTPPSAPADAQIGRKAKITTIVAVILWIIIATIILSGVVTIQDLDWFNRLG' A
#
# COMPACT_ATOMS: atom_id res chain seq x y z
N PHE A 1 0.52 6.26 3.17
CA PHE A 1 0.89 6.10 4.60
C PHE A 1 0.26 4.88 5.29
N VAL A 2 -0.26 3.86 4.59
CA VAL A 2 -0.99 2.74 5.23
C VAL A 2 -0.06 1.68 5.84
N VAL A 3 0.97 1.24 5.12
CA VAL A 3 1.83 0.10 5.54
C VAL A 3 3.05 0.53 6.37
N LEU A 4 3.52 1.77 6.18
CA LEU A 4 4.73 2.29 6.83
C LEU A 4 4.67 2.39 8.37
N PRO A 5 3.59 2.87 9.01
CA PRO A 5 3.54 2.98 10.47
C PRO A 5 3.32 1.62 11.17
N ILE A 6 2.95 0.57 10.42
CA ILE A 6 2.71 -0.75 10.98
C ILE A 6 4.04 -1.30 11.54
N ARG A 7 4.06 -1.51 12.87
CA ARG A 7 5.22 -2.00 13.63
C ARG A 7 6.48 -1.14 13.47
N PHE A 8 6.30 0.17 13.35
CA PHE A 8 7.43 1.10 13.43
C PHE A 8 8.02 1.11 14.85
N ARG A 9 9.35 1.10 14.93
CA ARG A 9 10.13 1.36 16.14
C ARG A 9 11.27 2.32 15.79
N SER A 10 11.43 3.33 16.61
CA SER A 10 12.53 4.28 16.50
C SER A 10 13.81 3.74 17.15
N GLN A 11 14.96 4.33 16.84
CA GLN A 11 16.22 4.02 17.52
C GLN A 11 16.16 4.34 19.02
N GLU A 12 15.42 5.39 19.40
CA GLU A 12 15.14 5.71 20.80
C GLU A 12 14.34 4.60 21.50
N ASP A 13 13.33 4.02 20.84
CA ASP A 13 12.53 2.91 21.38
C ASP A 13 13.37 1.63 21.62
N GLU A 14 14.47 1.45 20.88
CA GLU A 14 15.35 0.29 21.00
C GLU A 14 16.60 0.57 21.86
N GLY A 15 16.78 1.80 22.35
CA GLY A 15 17.86 2.18 23.26
C GLY A 15 19.25 2.30 22.62
N GLU A 16 19.36 2.09 21.30
CA GLU A 16 20.61 2.18 20.54
C GLU A 16 20.50 3.25 19.45
N VAL A 17 21.05 4.44 19.73
CA VAL A 17 21.11 5.55 18.76
C VAL A 17 22.50 5.61 18.14
N VAL A 18 22.59 5.42 16.82
CA VAL A 18 23.87 5.44 16.10
C VAL A 18 24.33 6.89 15.89
N PRO A 19 25.59 7.26 16.23
CA PRO A 19 26.10 8.61 16.01
C PRO A 19 25.90 9.08 14.57
N GLY A 20 25.33 10.27 14.40
CA GLY A 20 25.00 10.84 13.08
C GLY A 20 23.59 10.51 12.57
N THR A 21 22.78 9.76 13.33
CA THR A 21 21.36 9.49 13.01
C THR A 21 20.43 10.12 14.07
N PRO A 22 19.28 10.73 13.69
CA PRO A 22 18.32 11.22 14.66
C PRO A 22 17.71 10.10 15.53
N PRO A 23 17.40 10.34 16.82
CA PRO A 23 16.78 9.32 17.69
C PRO A 23 15.45 8.77 17.16
N SER A 24 14.70 9.60 16.43
CA SER A 24 13.42 9.24 15.81
C SER A 24 13.54 8.42 14.52
N ALA A 25 14.76 8.17 14.04
CA ALA A 25 14.97 7.35 12.86
C ALA A 25 14.51 5.91 13.10
N PRO A 26 14.07 5.17 12.06
CA PRO A 26 13.74 3.77 12.20
C PRO A 26 14.95 2.96 12.68
N ALA A 27 14.77 2.12 13.70
CA ALA A 27 15.78 1.15 14.12
C ALA A 27 15.98 0.06 13.06
N ASP A 28 14.88 -0.43 12.49
CA ASP A 28 14.87 -1.35 11.35
C ASP A 28 13.80 -0.90 10.35
N ALA A 29 14.25 -0.53 9.14
CA ALA A 29 13.37 -0.01 8.11
C ALA A 29 12.45 -1.10 7.49
N GLN A 30 12.81 -2.38 7.57
CA GLN A 30 12.06 -3.54 7.02
C GLN A 30 11.48 -3.31 5.61
N ILE A 31 12.20 -2.60 4.75
CA ILE A 31 11.68 -2.11 3.46
C ILE A 31 11.12 -3.26 2.60
N GLY A 32 11.85 -4.37 2.49
CA GLY A 32 11.42 -5.54 1.70
C GLY A 32 10.12 -6.16 2.20
N ARG A 33 9.93 -6.27 3.52
CA ARG A 33 8.69 -6.79 4.12
C ARG A 33 7.50 -5.87 3.82
N LYS A 34 7.69 -4.56 3.99
CA LYS A 34 6.65 -3.55 3.74
C LYS A 34 6.27 -3.49 2.26
N ALA A 35 7.25 -3.60 1.36
CA ALA A 35 7.03 -3.70 -0.07
C ALA A 35 6.18 -4.94 -0.40
N LYS A 36 6.55 -6.12 0.11
CA LYS A 36 5.82 -7.38 -0.13
C LYS A 36 4.35 -7.31 0.32
N ILE A 37 4.07 -6.75 1.51
CA ILE A 37 2.70 -6.57 2.01
C ILE A 37 1.91 -5.66 1.06
N THR A 38 2.50 -4.53 0.67
CA THR A 38 1.86 -3.58 -0.25
C THR A 38 1.54 -4.23 -1.59
N THR A 39 2.49 -4.98 -2.16
CA THR A 39 2.32 -5.69 -3.43
C THR A 39 1.22 -6.74 -3.34
N ILE A 40 1.18 -7.56 -2.28
CA ILE A 40 0.15 -8.59 -2.12
C ILE A 40 -1.25 -7.95 -2.06
N VAL A 41 -1.41 -6.90 -1.24
CA VAL A 41 -2.69 -6.19 -1.12
C VAL A 41 -3.08 -5.58 -2.47
N ALA A 42 -2.14 -4.92 -3.16
CA ALA A 42 -2.40 -4.33 -4.47
C ALA A 42 -2.80 -5.39 -5.52
N VAL A 43 -2.14 -6.55 -5.53
CA VAL A 43 -2.46 -7.66 -6.44
C VAL A 43 -3.85 -8.21 -6.17
N ILE A 44 -4.25 -8.39 -4.89
CA ILE A 44 -5.59 -8.87 -4.55
C ILE A 44 -6.67 -7.91 -5.04
N LEU A 45 -6.51 -6.60 -4.77
CA LEU A 45 -7.45 -5.58 -5.23
C LEU A 45 -7.51 -5.55 -6.75
N TRP A 46 -6.36 -5.62 -7.41
CA TRP A 46 -6.28 -5.66 -8.87
C TRP A 46 -6.99 -6.89 -9.44
N ILE A 47 -6.81 -8.09 -8.88
CA ILE A 47 -7.51 -9.30 -9.33
C ILE A 47 -9.02 -9.11 -9.22
N ILE A 48 -9.52 -8.61 -8.10
CA ILE A 48 -10.97 -8.38 -7.90
C ILE A 48 -11.50 -7.43 -8.97
N ILE A 49 -10.84 -6.29 -9.18
CA ILE A 49 -11.25 -5.28 -10.16
C ILE A 49 -11.16 -5.85 -11.58
N ALA A 50 -10.06 -6.53 -11.92
CA ALA A 50 -9.85 -7.14 -13.23
C ALA A 50 -10.90 -8.22 -13.52
N THR A 51 -11.26 -9.06 -12.55
CA THR A 51 -12.34 -10.05 -12.71
C THR A 51 -13.68 -9.37 -12.99
N ILE A 52 -14.02 -8.31 -12.27
CA ILE A 52 -15.27 -7.56 -12.50
C ILE A 52 -15.28 -6.98 -13.93
N ILE A 53 -14.20 -6.32 -14.34
CA ILE A 53 -14.08 -5.71 -15.67
C ILE A 53 -14.14 -6.78 -16.77
N LEU A 54 -13.34 -7.85 -16.66
CA LEU A 54 -13.24 -8.89 -17.68
C LEU A 54 -14.47 -9.78 -17.76
N SER A 55 -15.22 -9.94 -16.67
CA SER A 55 -16.48 -10.69 -16.67
C SER A 55 -17.59 -10.01 -17.49
N GLY A 56 -17.46 -8.72 -17.78
CA GLY A 56 -18.51 -7.93 -18.43
C GLY A 56 -19.75 -7.72 -17.57
N VAL A 57 -19.70 -8.06 -16.27
CA VAL A 57 -20.79 -7.81 -15.31
C VAL A 57 -20.98 -6.32 -15.07
N VAL A 58 -19.91 -5.53 -15.17
CA VAL A 58 -19.95 -4.07 -15.16
C VAL A 58 -19.46 -3.58 -16.52
N THR A 59 -20.33 -2.89 -17.24
CA THR A 59 -20.05 -2.30 -18.54
C THR A 59 -19.57 -0.85 -18.38
N ILE A 60 -18.97 -0.32 -19.44
CA ILE A 60 -18.57 1.09 -19.51
C ILE A 60 -19.80 2.02 -19.40
N GLN A 61 -20.98 1.56 -19.85
CA GLN A 61 -22.24 2.28 -19.78
C GLN A 61 -22.74 2.41 -18.33
N ASP A 62 -22.50 1.39 -17.48
CA ASP A 62 -22.84 1.44 -16.05
C ASP A 62 -22.03 2.51 -15.29
N LEU A 63 -20.91 2.95 -15.86
CA LEU A 63 -20.03 3.98 -15.30
C LEU A 63 -20.26 5.36 -15.95
N ASP A 64 -21.19 5.48 -16.91
CA ASP A 64 -21.42 6.73 -17.65
C ASP A 64 -22.33 7.72 -16.88
N TRP A 65 -21.91 8.10 -15.67
CA TRP A 65 -22.63 9.11 -14.89
C TRP A 65 -22.63 10.51 -15.52
N PHE A 66 -21.78 10.74 -16.51
CA PHE A 66 -21.65 12.03 -17.18
C PHE A 66 -22.30 12.05 -18.57
N ASN A 67 -22.99 10.98 -18.98
CA ASN A 67 -23.62 10.82 -20.31
C ASN A 67 -22.68 11.21 -21.45
N ARG A 68 -21.43 10.76 -21.41
CA ARG A 68 -20.40 11.07 -22.41
C ARG A 68 -20.23 9.99 -23.47
N LEU A 69 -20.83 8.82 -23.24
CA LEU A 69 -20.70 7.64 -24.08
C LEU A 69 -22.05 7.40 -24.75
N GLY A 70 -22.36 8.24 -25.74
CA GLY A 70 -23.55 8.11 -26.58
C GLY A 70 -23.50 6.89 -27.49
#